data_AF-A0A917DZL7-F1
#
_entry.id   AF-A0A917DZL7-F1
#
_cell.length_a   1.000
_cell.length_b   1.000
_cell.length_c   1.000
_cell.angle_alpha   90.00
_cell.angle_beta   90.00
_cell.angle_gamma   90.00
#
_symmetry.space_group_name_H-M   'P 1'
#
loop_
_entity.id
_entity.type
_entity.pdbx_description
1 polymer ?
#
loop_
_entity_poly.entity_id
_entity_poly.type
_entity_poly.pdbx_seq_one_letter_code
_entity_poly.pdbx_strand_id
1 'polypeptide(L)'
;MKTLEKIAIFLHLILVVNITNAQSVLITPQKSKISDTLNVNSFLYIGGGFPIESGSIFQVKPDENAIFYIPNWGLSGTEIITGNFYSPTGNAPQVRFESEGHSFFDIGRKGTLDFVIEYDDDPMLTITNAGQLNVRKRLTFTDAGRSVFIGEDAGKYDDLTENNNVYLGHWAGNANVEGENNVAIGTEAFSGSLGSYNFALDTHALQNNINGNDNIAIGNFAGYASDGSNNILIGSGAGESLIGTRNIIIGRELGSNKTLDNTLWIDVENTEAPLIHGDFAANSLKINGKFSTTNSVGVKIQTPMSTLDVNGSMGLKVKSGLESGTTDPDDSAGIWIYTTAFGPITLPPASSCPNRTYTIVNKTTSSLTISEFQNMLNTTQTTITSSTSVWIVSDGLVWQQIK
;
A
#
# COMPACT_ATOMS: atom_id res chain seq x y z
N MET A 1 36.18 -83.17 -24.63
CA MET A 1 35.80 -81.92 -23.94
C MET A 1 34.97 -81.03 -24.88
N LYS A 2 33.81 -81.54 -25.31
CA LYS A 2 32.80 -80.81 -26.11
C LYS A 2 31.47 -80.99 -25.38
N THR A 3 31.26 -80.25 -24.29
CA THR A 3 29.96 -80.10 -23.62
C THR A 3 30.12 -79.14 -22.43
N LEU A 4 29.93 -77.82 -22.65
CA LEU A 4 29.51 -76.81 -21.64
C LEU A 4 29.48 -75.38 -22.21
N GLU A 5 28.99 -75.19 -23.45
CA GLU A 5 28.95 -73.86 -24.09
C GLU A 5 27.55 -73.41 -24.56
N LYS A 6 26.49 -74.08 -24.11
CA LYS A 6 25.12 -73.72 -24.50
C LYS A 6 24.13 -73.87 -23.34
N ILE A 7 24.26 -73.00 -22.34
CA ILE A 7 23.16 -72.62 -21.45
C ILE A 7 23.34 -71.13 -21.13
N ALA A 8 23.07 -70.26 -22.11
CA ALA A 8 22.76 -68.86 -21.85
C ALA A 8 21.30 -68.81 -21.38
N ILE A 9 21.07 -69.18 -20.12
CA ILE A 9 19.82 -68.87 -19.43
C ILE A 9 19.82 -67.36 -19.17
N PHE A 10 18.71 -66.72 -19.55
CA PHE A 10 18.30 -65.38 -19.10
C PHE A 10 18.58 -65.22 -17.60
N LEU A 11 19.73 -64.67 -17.25
CA LEU A 11 20.06 -64.31 -15.88
C LEU A 11 20.99 -63.10 -15.97
N HIS A 12 20.51 -61.98 -15.43
CA HIS A 12 21.26 -60.75 -15.24
C HIS A 12 22.59 -61.07 -14.53
N LEU A 13 23.66 -61.15 -15.32
CA LEU A 13 25.02 -61.39 -14.83
C LEU A 13 25.63 -60.02 -14.50
N ILE A 14 26.06 -59.86 -13.26
CA ILE A 14 26.71 -58.66 -12.76
C ILE A 14 28.20 -58.99 -12.64
N LEU A 15 29.08 -58.30 -13.38
CA LEU A 15 30.52 -58.48 -13.27
C LEU A 15 31.09 -57.38 -12.36
N VAL A 16 31.82 -57.76 -11.31
CA VAL A 16 32.60 -56.82 -10.50
C VAL A 16 34.08 -56.97 -10.86
N VAL A 17 34.76 -55.86 -11.14
CA VAL A 17 36.21 -55.84 -11.37
C VAL A 17 36.89 -55.02 -10.28
N ASN A 18 37.84 -55.65 -9.57
CA ASN A 18 38.70 -54.98 -8.60
C ASN A 18 40.04 -54.63 -9.28
N ILE A 19 40.36 -53.34 -9.41
CA ILE A 19 41.56 -52.88 -10.15
C ILE A 19 42.88 -53.12 -9.41
N THR A 20 42.89 -53.24 -8.09
CA THR A 20 44.14 -53.44 -7.34
C THR A 20 44.77 -54.82 -7.58
N ASN A 21 43.95 -55.81 -7.95
CA ASN A 21 44.39 -57.21 -8.05
C ASN A 21 44.13 -57.82 -9.44
N ALA A 22 43.56 -57.07 -10.38
CA ALA A 22 43.12 -57.54 -11.71
C ALA A 22 42.21 -58.79 -11.64
N GLN A 23 41.44 -58.96 -10.56
CA GLN A 23 40.49 -60.06 -10.43
C GLN A 23 39.09 -59.60 -10.84
N SER A 24 38.51 -60.32 -11.81
CA SER A 24 37.10 -60.20 -12.20
C SER A 24 36.28 -61.25 -11.44
N VAL A 25 35.29 -60.81 -10.67
CA VAL A 25 34.36 -61.68 -9.94
C VAL A 25 32.99 -61.62 -10.61
N LEU A 26 32.50 -62.77 -11.06
CA LEU A 26 31.16 -62.91 -11.61
C LEU A 26 30.18 -63.09 -10.46
N ILE A 27 29.29 -62.11 -10.24
CA ILE A 27 28.26 -62.19 -9.21
C ILE A 27 26.98 -62.68 -9.86
N THR A 28 26.64 -63.95 -9.62
CA THR A 28 25.30 -64.47 -9.88
C THR A 28 24.32 -63.93 -8.83
N PRO A 29 23.07 -63.58 -9.21
CA PRO A 29 22.09 -63.04 -8.27
C PRO A 29 21.73 -64.10 -7.22
N GLN A 30 22.36 -63.98 -6.05
CA GLN A 30 21.96 -64.61 -4.80
C GLN A 30 21.82 -63.50 -3.75
N LYS A 31 20.90 -63.70 -2.80
CA LYS A 31 20.28 -62.73 -1.87
C LYS A 31 21.21 -61.92 -0.94
N SER A 32 22.51 -61.82 -1.19
CA SER A 32 23.42 -60.95 -0.46
C SER A 32 23.45 -59.55 -1.08
N LYS A 33 23.58 -58.50 -0.25
CA LYS A 33 23.72 -57.13 -0.76
C LYS A 33 25.03 -57.04 -1.55
N ILE A 34 24.96 -56.52 -2.78
CA ILE A 34 26.16 -56.31 -3.63
C ILE A 34 27.18 -55.39 -2.93
N SER A 35 26.71 -54.49 -2.06
CA SER A 35 27.55 -53.64 -1.20
C SER A 35 28.52 -54.40 -0.31
N ASP A 36 28.21 -55.64 0.06
CA ASP A 36 29.04 -56.45 0.96
C ASP A 36 30.22 -57.10 0.18
N THR A 37 30.15 -57.08 -1.16
CA THR A 37 31.17 -57.67 -2.06
C THR A 37 32.06 -56.61 -2.71
N LEU A 38 31.59 -55.36 -2.78
CA LEU A 38 32.34 -54.23 -3.31
C LEU A 38 33.25 -53.65 -2.23
N ASN A 39 34.56 -53.75 -2.41
CA ASN A 39 35.55 -53.03 -1.61
C ASN A 39 35.96 -51.71 -2.30
N VAL A 40 36.68 -50.87 -1.56
CA VAL A 40 37.25 -49.61 -2.06
C VAL A 40 37.97 -49.85 -3.40
N ASN A 41 37.64 -49.05 -4.43
CA ASN A 41 38.11 -49.17 -5.83
C ASN A 41 37.52 -50.32 -6.67
N SER A 42 36.35 -50.85 -6.33
CA SER A 42 35.61 -51.78 -7.19
C SER A 42 34.80 -51.07 -8.28
N PHE A 43 34.72 -51.67 -9.46
CA PHE A 43 33.83 -51.25 -10.54
C PHE A 43 32.76 -52.31 -10.76
N LEU A 44 31.51 -51.89 -10.88
CA LEU A 44 30.40 -52.75 -11.23
C LEU A 44 30.08 -52.56 -12.72
N TYR A 45 30.18 -53.64 -13.47
CA TYR A 45 29.80 -53.69 -14.88
C TYR A 45 28.51 -54.49 -15.00
N ILE A 46 27.47 -53.84 -15.53
CA ILE A 46 26.18 -54.48 -15.82
C ILE A 46 25.99 -54.48 -17.33
N GLY A 47 26.08 -55.65 -17.94
CA GLY A 47 25.96 -55.81 -19.38
C GLY A 47 25.48 -57.20 -19.78
N GLY A 48 24.74 -57.29 -20.87
CA GLY A 48 24.34 -58.57 -21.46
C GLY A 48 25.33 -59.01 -22.53
N GLY A 49 26.07 -60.09 -22.29
CA GLY A 49 26.94 -60.74 -23.29
C GLY A 49 28.44 -60.65 -22.97
N PHE A 50 29.19 -61.66 -23.42
CA PHE A 50 30.64 -61.76 -23.29
C PHE A 50 31.29 -61.70 -24.69
N PRO A 51 32.37 -60.91 -24.90
CA PRO A 51 32.99 -59.99 -23.95
C PRO A 51 32.03 -58.84 -23.60
N ILE A 52 32.12 -58.35 -22.36
CA ILE A 52 31.38 -57.17 -21.92
C ILE A 52 31.92 -55.99 -22.73
N GLU A 53 31.21 -55.63 -23.80
CA GLU A 53 31.50 -54.44 -24.59
C GLU A 53 31.46 -53.23 -23.64
N SER A 54 32.38 -52.29 -23.82
CA SER A 54 32.77 -51.20 -22.91
C SER A 54 31.69 -50.14 -22.61
N GLY A 55 30.44 -50.54 -22.38
CA GLY A 55 29.28 -49.65 -22.46
C GLY A 55 28.69 -49.17 -21.15
N SER A 56 28.78 -49.89 -20.03
CA SER A 56 28.03 -49.49 -18.82
C SER A 56 28.92 -49.55 -17.59
N ILE A 57 29.50 -48.40 -17.22
CA ILE A 57 30.32 -48.26 -16.02
C ILE A 57 29.41 -47.74 -14.90
N PHE A 58 29.15 -48.56 -13.88
CA PHE A 58 28.61 -48.11 -12.61
C PHE A 58 29.77 -47.94 -11.63
N GLN A 59 30.12 -46.69 -11.34
CA GLN A 59 31.20 -46.34 -10.45
C GLN A 59 30.62 -45.82 -9.13
N VAL A 60 30.86 -46.56 -8.05
CA VAL A 60 30.64 -46.09 -6.67
C VAL A 60 32.00 -46.00 -6.01
N LYS A 61 32.46 -44.77 -5.76
CA LYS A 61 33.66 -44.52 -4.96
C LYS A 61 33.24 -44.35 -3.50
N PRO A 62 34.11 -44.66 -2.53
CA PRO A 62 33.91 -44.18 -1.16
C PRO A 62 33.93 -42.65 -1.20
N ASP A 63 32.96 -42.03 -0.54
CA ASP A 63 32.87 -40.58 -0.29
C ASP A 63 32.53 -39.68 -1.51
N GLU A 64 32.17 -40.24 -2.68
CA GLU A 64 31.68 -39.48 -3.85
C GLU A 64 30.31 -40.00 -4.37
N ASN A 65 29.62 -39.16 -5.15
CA ASN A 65 28.32 -39.47 -5.78
C ASN A 65 28.41 -40.71 -6.70
N ALA A 66 27.34 -41.52 -6.76
CA ALA A 66 27.24 -42.63 -7.71
C ALA A 66 27.05 -42.09 -9.14
N ILE A 67 28.02 -42.36 -10.03
CA ILE A 67 27.99 -41.90 -11.43
C ILE A 67 27.37 -43.01 -12.30
N PHE A 68 26.26 -42.69 -12.98
CA PHE A 68 25.63 -43.57 -13.96
C PHE A 68 26.04 -43.14 -15.37
N TYR A 69 26.87 -43.95 -16.03
CA TYR A 69 27.15 -43.75 -17.45
C TYR A 69 26.09 -44.47 -18.28
N ILE A 70 25.26 -43.72 -19.00
CA ILE A 70 24.30 -44.25 -19.99
C ILE A 70 24.81 -43.82 -21.36
N PRO A 71 25.44 -44.70 -22.16
CA PRO A 71 25.81 -44.37 -23.52
C PRO A 71 24.57 -44.07 -24.35
N ASN A 72 24.77 -43.32 -25.42
CA ASN A 72 23.80 -43.03 -26.47
C ASN A 72 23.07 -44.30 -26.95
N TRP A 73 22.00 -44.67 -26.26
CA TRP A 73 21.13 -45.76 -26.65
C TRP A 73 20.24 -45.22 -27.77
N GLY A 74 20.23 -45.91 -28.91
CA GLY A 74 19.17 -45.77 -29.90
C GLY A 74 17.85 -46.23 -29.30
N LEU A 75 17.29 -45.46 -28.36
CA LEU A 75 16.06 -45.77 -27.64
C LEU A 75 14.89 -45.50 -28.56
N SER A 76 14.45 -46.53 -29.26
CA SER A 76 13.11 -46.56 -29.85
C SER A 76 12.11 -46.96 -28.75
N GLY A 77 11.73 -46.01 -27.88
CA GLY A 77 10.66 -46.22 -26.90
C GLY A 77 10.78 -45.43 -25.60
N THR A 78 9.68 -45.38 -24.85
CA THR A 78 9.57 -44.83 -23.49
C THR A 78 10.06 -45.85 -22.45
N GLU A 79 11.36 -46.05 -22.33
CA GLU A 79 11.94 -46.85 -21.24
C GLU A 79 12.29 -45.94 -20.04
N ILE A 80 11.73 -46.24 -18.87
CA ILE A 80 11.97 -45.53 -17.61
C ILE A 80 13.06 -46.28 -16.84
N ILE A 81 14.22 -45.67 -16.64
CA ILE A 81 15.28 -46.20 -15.77
C ILE A 81 15.00 -45.68 -14.35
N THR A 82 14.85 -46.60 -13.38
CA THR A 82 14.64 -46.27 -11.97
C THR A 82 15.85 -46.72 -11.15
N GLY A 83 16.39 -45.83 -10.30
CA GLY A 83 17.47 -46.12 -9.36
C GLY A 83 17.20 -45.50 -8.00
N ASN A 84 17.39 -46.28 -6.93
CA ASN A 84 17.34 -45.77 -5.57
C ASN A 84 18.75 -45.30 -5.17
N PHE A 85 18.90 -44.01 -4.90
CA PHE A 85 20.17 -43.42 -4.50
C PHE A 85 20.25 -43.38 -2.97
N TYR A 86 21.18 -44.17 -2.39
CA TYR A 86 21.44 -44.21 -0.95
C TYR A 86 22.80 -43.59 -0.67
N SER A 87 22.84 -42.62 0.24
CA SER A 87 24.09 -42.05 0.74
C SER A 87 24.43 -42.65 2.11
N PRO A 88 25.58 -43.36 2.24
CA PRO A 88 26.00 -43.94 3.51
C PRO A 88 26.52 -42.90 4.52
N THR A 89 26.79 -41.66 4.10
CA THR A 89 27.40 -40.60 4.93
C THR A 89 26.39 -39.62 5.52
N GLY A 90 25.09 -39.80 5.25
CA GLY A 90 24.03 -38.88 5.69
C GLY A 90 23.89 -37.61 4.84
N ASN A 91 24.81 -37.37 3.90
CA ASN A 91 24.67 -36.32 2.89
C ASN A 91 23.58 -36.71 1.89
N ALA A 92 22.77 -35.76 1.43
CA ALA A 92 21.72 -36.09 0.48
C ALA A 92 22.30 -36.49 -0.87
N PRO A 93 21.78 -37.54 -1.52
CA PRO A 93 22.15 -37.84 -2.89
C PRO A 93 21.78 -36.66 -3.80
N GLN A 94 22.71 -36.24 -4.65
CA GLN A 94 22.49 -35.23 -5.68
C GLN A 94 22.41 -35.91 -7.05
N VAL A 95 21.52 -35.43 -7.91
CA VAL A 95 21.50 -35.80 -9.32
C VAL A 95 22.29 -34.75 -10.07
N ARG A 96 23.44 -35.15 -10.58
CA ARG A 96 24.36 -34.31 -11.34
C ARG A 96 24.42 -34.80 -12.77
N PHE A 97 24.28 -33.89 -13.70
CA PHE A 97 24.50 -34.17 -15.11
C PHE A 97 25.82 -33.50 -15.57
N GLU A 98 26.76 -34.31 -16.04
CA GLU A 98 28.10 -33.88 -16.45
C GLU A 98 28.34 -34.12 -17.94
N SER A 99 29.16 -33.26 -18.54
CA SER A 99 29.85 -33.51 -19.82
C SER A 99 31.35 -33.25 -19.61
N GLU A 100 32.24 -33.76 -20.47
CA GLU A 100 33.71 -33.72 -20.27
C GLU A 100 34.22 -32.39 -19.66
N GLY A 101 34.47 -32.39 -18.35
CA GLY A 101 35.04 -31.26 -17.61
C GLY A 101 34.07 -30.23 -17.01
N HIS A 102 32.74 -30.34 -17.18
CA HIS A 102 31.76 -29.37 -16.68
C HIS A 102 30.47 -30.02 -16.14
N SER A 103 30.06 -29.61 -14.93
CA SER A 103 28.71 -29.86 -14.38
C SER A 103 27.74 -28.84 -14.96
N PHE A 104 26.73 -29.27 -15.71
CA PHE A 104 25.79 -28.32 -16.34
C PHE A 104 24.49 -28.14 -15.56
N PHE A 105 24.15 -29.07 -14.66
CA PHE A 105 22.91 -28.99 -13.90
C PHE A 105 22.93 -29.96 -12.72
N ASP A 106 22.82 -29.41 -11.52
CA ASP A 106 22.73 -30.19 -10.29
C ASP A 106 21.39 -29.92 -9.60
N ILE A 107 20.63 -30.99 -9.31
CA ILE A 107 19.46 -30.95 -8.42
C ILE A 107 19.79 -31.77 -7.18
N GLY A 108 19.66 -31.15 -6.01
CA GLY A 108 19.81 -31.90 -4.78
C GLY A 108 19.67 -31.05 -3.55
N ARG A 109 20.20 -31.58 -2.45
CA ARG A 109 20.25 -30.84 -1.18
C ARG A 109 21.64 -30.25 -0.99
N LYS A 110 21.68 -29.03 -0.45
CA LYS A 110 22.91 -28.37 0.00
C LYS A 110 22.85 -28.24 1.52
N GLY A 111 23.90 -28.66 2.21
CA GLY A 111 23.86 -28.78 3.68
C GLY A 111 22.85 -29.83 4.15
N THR A 112 22.19 -29.60 5.30
CA THR A 112 21.32 -30.61 5.92
C THR A 112 19.91 -30.66 5.35
N LEU A 113 19.33 -29.56 4.86
CA LEU A 113 17.90 -29.53 4.53
C LEU A 113 17.47 -28.70 3.30
N ASP A 114 18.31 -27.81 2.75
CA ASP A 114 17.92 -26.92 1.64
C ASP A 114 17.77 -27.68 0.31
N PHE A 115 16.79 -27.29 -0.51
CA PHE A 115 16.69 -27.73 -1.91
C PHE A 115 17.36 -26.70 -2.82
N VAL A 116 18.24 -27.15 -3.70
CA VAL A 116 19.03 -26.26 -4.57
C VAL A 116 19.05 -26.78 -6.00
N ILE A 117 18.94 -25.86 -6.95
CA ILE A 117 19.26 -26.07 -8.35
C ILE A 117 20.49 -25.22 -8.66
N GLU A 118 21.56 -25.85 -9.12
CA GLU A 118 22.86 -25.22 -9.38
C GLU A 118 23.30 -25.40 -10.84
N TYR A 119 24.10 -24.47 -11.34
CA TYR A 119 24.83 -24.56 -12.60
C TYR A 119 26.31 -24.29 -12.29
N ASP A 120 27.21 -25.22 -12.56
CA ASP A 120 28.66 -25.08 -12.27
C ASP A 120 28.93 -24.68 -10.80
N ASP A 121 28.33 -25.43 -9.86
CA ASP A 121 28.38 -25.20 -8.41
C ASP A 121 27.82 -23.83 -7.92
N ASP A 122 27.20 -23.04 -8.82
CA ASP A 122 26.53 -21.78 -8.48
C ASP A 122 25.00 -21.98 -8.29
N PRO A 123 24.42 -21.65 -7.12
CA PRO A 123 22.97 -21.67 -6.91
C PRO A 123 22.21 -20.73 -7.83
N MET A 124 21.26 -21.29 -8.60
CA MET A 124 20.31 -20.54 -9.42
C MET A 124 18.94 -20.39 -8.74
N LEU A 125 18.51 -21.46 -8.05
CA LEU A 125 17.28 -21.52 -7.25
C LEU A 125 17.59 -22.20 -5.92
N THR A 126 17.12 -21.65 -4.80
CA THR A 126 17.26 -22.26 -3.49
C THR A 126 15.97 -22.12 -2.69
N ILE A 127 15.44 -23.24 -2.19
CA ILE A 127 14.43 -23.24 -1.13
C ILE A 127 15.15 -23.64 0.15
N THR A 128 15.31 -22.69 1.07
CA THR A 128 15.99 -22.96 2.34
C THR A 128 15.06 -23.67 3.31
N ASN A 129 15.64 -24.38 4.27
CA ASN A 129 14.89 -24.95 5.39
C ASN A 129 14.21 -23.89 6.28
N ALA A 130 14.62 -22.62 6.16
CA ALA A 130 13.94 -21.49 6.79
C ALA A 130 12.71 -21.00 5.99
N GLY A 131 12.37 -21.67 4.87
CA GLY A 131 11.23 -21.33 4.02
C GLY A 131 11.48 -20.20 3.03
N GLN A 132 12.74 -19.80 2.82
CA GLN A 132 13.06 -18.73 1.86
C GLN A 132 13.18 -19.30 0.44
N LEU A 133 12.56 -18.62 -0.52
CA LEU A 133 12.76 -18.85 -1.96
C LEU A 133 13.75 -17.83 -2.51
N ASN A 134 14.95 -18.28 -2.91
CA ASN A 134 15.96 -17.44 -3.54
C ASN A 134 16.04 -17.73 -5.04
N VAL A 135 15.82 -16.70 -5.86
CA VAL A 135 15.98 -16.76 -7.33
C VAL A 135 17.13 -15.82 -7.71
N ARG A 136 18.18 -16.33 -8.36
CA ARG A 136 19.38 -15.53 -8.69
C ARG A 136 19.10 -14.33 -9.60
N LYS A 137 18.03 -14.40 -10.40
CA LYS A 137 17.64 -13.37 -11.37
C LYS A 137 16.19 -12.94 -11.14
N ARG A 138 15.39 -12.89 -12.21
CA ARG A 138 14.01 -12.43 -12.20
C ARG A 138 13.05 -13.58 -11.87
N LEU A 139 12.14 -13.35 -10.94
CA LEU A 139 10.92 -14.15 -10.77
C LEU A 139 9.83 -13.56 -11.68
N THR A 140 9.19 -14.39 -12.50
CA THR A 140 8.11 -13.98 -13.40
C THR A 140 6.90 -14.87 -13.14
N PHE A 141 5.72 -14.27 -13.01
CA PHE A 141 4.45 -14.98 -12.92
C PHE A 141 3.78 -14.95 -14.30
N THR A 142 3.42 -16.12 -14.84
CA THR A 142 2.68 -16.26 -16.10
C THR A 142 1.27 -16.75 -15.81
N ASP A 143 0.33 -16.44 -16.70
CA ASP A 143 -1.08 -16.88 -16.61
C ASP A 143 -1.82 -16.43 -15.33
N ALA A 144 -1.29 -15.41 -14.66
CA ALA A 144 -1.90 -14.75 -13.50
C ALA A 144 -2.52 -13.40 -13.88
N GLY A 145 -2.90 -13.19 -15.15
CA GLY A 145 -3.58 -11.96 -15.53
C GLY A 145 -2.74 -10.67 -15.51
N ARG A 146 -1.40 -10.79 -15.53
CA ARG A 146 -0.45 -9.71 -15.20
C ARG A 146 -0.55 -9.21 -13.75
N SER A 147 -1.17 -10.00 -12.88
CA SER A 147 -1.32 -9.70 -11.46
C SER A 147 -0.22 -10.34 -10.60
N VAL A 148 -0.06 -9.82 -9.38
CA VAL A 148 0.84 -10.36 -8.35
C VAL A 148 0.04 -10.66 -7.10
N PHE A 149 0.04 -11.92 -6.66
CA PHE A 149 -0.65 -12.38 -5.47
C PHE A 149 0.34 -13.01 -4.49
N ILE A 150 0.50 -12.40 -3.31
CA ILE A 150 1.43 -12.87 -2.27
C ILE A 150 0.72 -12.84 -0.91
N GLY A 151 0.52 -14.01 -0.31
CA GLY A 151 -0.19 -14.17 0.95
C GLY A 151 -1.17 -15.34 0.86
N GLU A 152 -1.54 -15.89 2.02
CA GLU A 152 -2.58 -16.92 2.05
C GLU A 152 -3.88 -16.36 1.47
N ASP A 153 -4.42 -17.04 0.46
CA ASP A 153 -5.70 -16.70 -0.18
C ASP A 153 -5.74 -15.27 -0.80
N ALA A 154 -4.60 -14.64 -1.05
CA ALA A 154 -4.52 -13.39 -1.82
C ALA A 154 -5.00 -13.64 -3.26
N GLY A 155 -5.95 -12.83 -3.74
CA GLY A 155 -6.53 -12.98 -5.10
C GLY A 155 -7.20 -14.33 -5.39
N LYS A 156 -7.65 -15.07 -4.36
CA LYS A 156 -8.18 -16.44 -4.48
C LYS A 156 -9.27 -16.62 -5.56
N TYR A 157 -10.15 -15.64 -5.71
CA TYR A 157 -11.27 -15.69 -6.64
C TYR A 157 -11.05 -14.87 -7.92
N ASP A 158 -9.87 -14.29 -8.13
CA ASP A 158 -9.51 -13.59 -9.38
C ASP A 158 -9.61 -14.57 -10.56
N ASP A 159 -10.19 -14.13 -11.68
CA ASP A 159 -10.44 -14.96 -12.85
C ASP A 159 -9.18 -15.23 -13.70
N LEU A 160 -8.04 -14.63 -13.33
CA LEU A 160 -6.73 -14.73 -13.98
C LEU A 160 -6.70 -14.22 -15.43
N THR A 161 -7.72 -13.46 -15.85
CA THR A 161 -7.72 -12.70 -17.12
C THR A 161 -6.88 -11.41 -16.97
N GLU A 162 -6.77 -10.54 -17.98
CA GLU A 162 -5.81 -9.41 -17.98
C GLU A 162 -6.15 -8.27 -16.97
N ASN A 163 -6.24 -8.57 -15.66
CA ASN A 163 -6.70 -7.68 -14.60
C ASN A 163 -5.64 -6.72 -14.08
N ASN A 164 -4.34 -7.06 -14.11
CA ASN A 164 -3.24 -6.18 -13.64
C ASN A 164 -3.34 -5.78 -12.14
N ASN A 165 -3.71 -6.71 -11.26
CA ASN A 165 -3.87 -6.47 -9.82
C ASN A 165 -2.58 -6.72 -9.01
N VAL A 166 -2.41 -6.04 -7.87
CA VAL A 166 -1.33 -6.33 -6.90
C VAL A 166 -1.94 -6.55 -5.52
N TYR A 167 -1.99 -7.80 -5.07
CA TYR A 167 -2.50 -8.18 -3.75
C TYR A 167 -1.39 -8.79 -2.88
N LEU A 168 -1.12 -8.15 -1.75
CA LEU A 168 -0.09 -8.54 -0.79
C LEU A 168 -0.66 -8.59 0.64
N GLY A 169 -0.87 -9.78 1.18
CA GLY A 169 -1.39 -10.00 2.54
C GLY A 169 -2.35 -11.18 2.63
N HIS A 170 -2.62 -11.65 3.85
CA HIS A 170 -3.65 -12.68 4.10
C HIS A 170 -5.01 -12.13 3.65
N TRP A 171 -5.65 -12.82 2.69
CA TRP A 171 -6.96 -12.47 2.11
C TRP A 171 -7.02 -11.10 1.39
N ALA A 172 -5.88 -10.53 1.00
CA ALA A 172 -5.86 -9.31 0.20
C ALA A 172 -6.56 -9.54 -1.16
N GLY A 173 -7.55 -8.71 -1.49
CA GLY A 173 -8.32 -8.80 -2.75
C GLY A 173 -9.08 -10.12 -2.95
N ASN A 174 -9.33 -10.90 -1.89
CA ASN A 174 -9.78 -12.29 -2.00
C ASN A 174 -11.03 -12.49 -2.87
N ALA A 175 -12.09 -11.69 -2.69
CA ALA A 175 -13.37 -11.82 -3.39
C ALA A 175 -13.45 -11.11 -4.74
N ASN A 176 -12.41 -10.40 -5.17
CA ASN A 176 -12.44 -9.68 -6.44
C ASN A 176 -12.26 -10.67 -7.61
N VAL A 177 -13.28 -10.78 -8.47
CA VAL A 177 -13.31 -11.77 -9.58
C VAL A 177 -12.83 -11.17 -10.90
N GLU A 178 -13.43 -10.04 -11.31
CA GLU A 178 -13.22 -9.40 -12.62
C GLU A 178 -12.66 -7.96 -12.50
N GLY A 179 -12.42 -7.47 -11.28
CA GLY A 179 -11.96 -6.10 -11.06
C GLY A 179 -10.50 -5.93 -11.46
N GLU A 180 -10.19 -4.82 -12.12
CA GLU A 180 -8.88 -4.59 -12.72
C GLU A 180 -8.14 -3.40 -12.08
N ASN A 181 -6.82 -3.40 -12.22
CA ASN A 181 -5.92 -2.32 -11.83
C ASN A 181 -6.01 -1.92 -10.35
N ASN A 182 -6.26 -2.89 -9.47
CA ASN A 182 -6.33 -2.68 -8.03
C ASN A 182 -4.97 -2.96 -7.35
N VAL A 183 -4.67 -2.23 -6.28
CA VAL A 183 -3.55 -2.50 -5.38
C VAL A 183 -4.08 -2.65 -3.96
N ALA A 184 -3.92 -3.83 -3.36
CA ALA A 184 -4.33 -4.11 -1.99
C ALA A 184 -3.15 -4.69 -1.19
N ILE A 185 -2.72 -3.97 -0.15
CA ILE A 185 -1.58 -4.35 0.68
C ILE A 185 -1.99 -4.31 2.15
N GLY A 186 -2.13 -5.48 2.77
CA GLY A 186 -2.58 -5.63 4.16
C GLY A 186 -3.46 -6.86 4.36
N THR A 187 -3.69 -7.23 5.62
CA THR A 187 -4.62 -8.31 5.95
C THR A 187 -6.05 -7.88 5.62
N GLU A 188 -6.74 -8.66 4.80
CA GLU A 188 -8.11 -8.41 4.35
C GLU A 188 -8.32 -7.03 3.68
N ALA A 189 -7.25 -6.41 3.19
CA ALA A 189 -7.35 -5.20 2.37
C ALA A 189 -8.12 -5.54 1.09
N PHE A 190 -9.16 -4.77 0.78
CA PHE A 190 -9.97 -4.92 -0.42
C PHE A 190 -10.64 -6.31 -0.56
N SER A 191 -10.84 -7.06 0.53
CA SER A 191 -11.18 -8.50 0.44
C SER A 191 -12.60 -8.82 -0.01
N GLY A 192 -13.54 -7.87 0.08
CA GLY A 192 -14.95 -8.00 -0.30
C GLY A 192 -15.37 -7.07 -1.44
N SER A 193 -14.41 -6.39 -2.10
CA SER A 193 -14.69 -5.46 -3.18
C SER A 193 -14.71 -6.11 -4.56
N LEU A 194 -15.62 -5.67 -5.42
CA LEU A 194 -15.69 -6.04 -6.84
C LEU A 194 -15.27 -4.87 -7.76
N GLY A 195 -14.80 -3.76 -7.19
CA GLY A 195 -14.42 -2.56 -7.91
C GLY A 195 -13.10 -2.68 -8.68
N SER A 196 -12.80 -1.65 -9.46
CA SER A 196 -11.57 -1.47 -10.25
C SER A 196 -10.89 -0.14 -9.93
N TYR A 197 -9.59 -0.04 -10.21
CA TYR A 197 -8.79 1.17 -10.04
C TYR A 197 -8.69 1.66 -8.59
N ASN A 198 -8.73 0.75 -7.61
CA ASN A 198 -8.64 1.09 -6.19
C ASN A 198 -7.23 0.85 -5.61
N PHE A 199 -6.84 1.67 -4.64
CA PHE A 199 -5.64 1.51 -3.84
C PHE A 199 -6.03 1.36 -2.36
N ALA A 200 -5.75 0.21 -1.75
CA ALA A 200 -6.00 -0.10 -0.35
C ALA A 200 -4.69 -0.46 0.36
N LEU A 201 -4.35 0.26 1.43
CA LEU A 201 -3.16 0.00 2.24
C LEU A 201 -3.53 -0.11 3.72
N ASP A 202 -3.02 -1.15 4.37
CA ASP A 202 -3.27 -1.57 5.76
C ASP A 202 -4.53 -2.45 5.93
N THR A 203 -4.75 -2.92 7.16
CA THR A 203 -5.70 -3.97 7.51
C THR A 203 -7.15 -3.50 7.36
N HIS A 204 -7.96 -4.26 6.62
CA HIS A 204 -9.38 -3.97 6.29
C HIS A 204 -9.63 -2.66 5.53
N ALA A 205 -8.62 -2.04 4.91
CA ALA A 205 -8.83 -0.89 4.03
C ALA A 205 -9.71 -1.31 2.83
N LEU A 206 -10.80 -0.57 2.56
CA LEU A 206 -11.81 -0.87 1.53
C LEU A 206 -12.40 -2.30 1.57
N GLN A 207 -12.42 -2.97 2.73
CA GLN A 207 -12.83 -4.38 2.79
C GLN A 207 -14.20 -4.66 2.17
N ASN A 208 -15.21 -3.86 2.50
CA ASN A 208 -16.60 -3.98 2.07
C ASN A 208 -17.01 -2.86 1.10
N ASN A 209 -16.07 -2.34 0.30
CA ASN A 209 -16.38 -1.46 -0.83
C ASN A 209 -16.89 -2.31 -2.00
N ILE A 210 -18.18 -2.62 -2.09
CA ILE A 210 -18.69 -3.61 -3.05
C ILE A 210 -18.50 -3.14 -4.49
N ASN A 211 -18.92 -1.91 -4.82
CA ASN A 211 -19.00 -1.42 -6.22
C ASN A 211 -18.18 -0.15 -6.50
N GLY A 212 -17.51 0.43 -5.52
CA GLY A 212 -16.81 1.70 -5.72
C GLY A 212 -15.53 1.53 -6.52
N ASN A 213 -15.27 2.48 -7.42
CA ASN A 213 -14.07 2.52 -8.24
C ASN A 213 -13.25 3.77 -7.93
N ASP A 214 -11.99 3.78 -8.35
CA ASP A 214 -11.12 4.95 -8.29
C ASP A 214 -10.91 5.50 -6.85
N ASN A 215 -10.90 4.63 -5.84
CA ASN A 215 -10.68 5.04 -4.45
C ASN A 215 -9.23 4.82 -4.00
N ILE A 216 -8.75 5.70 -3.14
CA ILE A 216 -7.48 5.55 -2.41
C ILE A 216 -7.82 5.50 -0.92
N ALA A 217 -7.52 4.39 -0.26
CA ALA A 217 -7.68 4.21 1.19
C ALA A 217 -6.36 3.80 1.83
N ILE A 218 -5.91 4.58 2.81
CA ILE A 218 -4.64 4.36 3.52
C ILE A 218 -4.88 4.40 5.02
N GLY A 219 -4.76 3.25 5.67
CA GLY A 219 -4.88 3.08 7.11
C GLY A 219 -5.90 2.01 7.50
N ASN A 220 -5.72 1.45 8.70
CA ASN A 220 -6.62 0.43 9.23
C ASN A 220 -8.09 0.90 9.23
N PHE A 221 -8.99 0.12 8.61
CA PHE A 221 -10.41 0.44 8.39
C PHE A 221 -10.71 1.70 7.55
N ALA A 222 -9.73 2.28 6.84
CA ALA A 222 -10.00 3.39 5.92
C ALA A 222 -10.95 2.93 4.80
N GLY A 223 -12.08 3.63 4.64
CA GLY A 223 -13.10 3.31 3.63
C GLY A 223 -13.75 1.94 3.77
N TYR A 224 -13.71 1.31 4.95
CA TYR A 224 -14.14 -0.07 5.20
C TYR A 224 -15.42 -0.49 4.46
N ALA A 225 -16.48 0.31 4.53
CA ALA A 225 -17.78 0.10 3.90
C ALA A 225 -18.21 1.34 3.09
N SER A 226 -17.26 2.05 2.48
CA SER A 226 -17.58 3.18 1.60
C SER A 226 -17.80 2.67 0.18
N ASP A 227 -19.05 2.60 -0.29
CA ASP A 227 -19.40 2.16 -1.67
C ASP A 227 -19.29 3.27 -2.73
N GLY A 228 -18.89 4.47 -2.32
CA GLY A 228 -18.66 5.59 -3.22
C GLY A 228 -17.44 5.38 -4.12
N SER A 229 -17.40 6.10 -5.24
CA SER A 229 -16.24 6.13 -6.13
C SER A 229 -15.50 7.47 -6.02
N ASN A 230 -14.25 7.49 -6.49
CA ASN A 230 -13.41 8.69 -6.57
C ASN A 230 -13.08 9.32 -5.19
N ASN A 231 -12.94 8.53 -4.13
CA ASN A 231 -12.63 9.03 -2.79
C ASN A 231 -11.15 8.85 -2.43
N ILE A 232 -10.56 9.81 -1.71
CA ILE A 232 -9.25 9.69 -1.07
C ILE A 232 -9.46 9.70 0.44
N LEU A 233 -9.14 8.61 1.12
CA LEU A 233 -9.40 8.35 2.53
C LEU A 233 -8.08 7.98 3.22
N ILE A 234 -7.53 8.90 4.01
CA ILE A 234 -6.19 8.72 4.62
C ILE A 234 -6.30 8.89 6.14
N GLY A 235 -5.98 7.83 6.87
CA GLY A 235 -6.06 7.75 8.32
C GLY A 235 -6.82 6.51 8.78
N SER A 236 -6.53 6.02 9.98
CA SER A 236 -7.25 4.87 10.54
C SER A 236 -8.74 5.24 10.76
N GLY A 237 -9.65 4.44 10.21
CA GLY A 237 -11.09 4.69 10.22
C GLY A 237 -11.57 5.87 9.36
N ALA A 238 -10.70 6.47 8.54
CA ALA A 238 -11.10 7.58 7.66
C ALA A 238 -12.20 7.12 6.69
N GLY A 239 -13.36 7.76 6.72
CA GLY A 239 -14.50 7.42 5.87
C GLY A 239 -15.00 5.97 6.01
N GLU A 240 -14.83 5.33 7.18
CA GLU A 240 -15.15 3.91 7.42
C GLU A 240 -16.52 3.48 6.85
N SER A 241 -17.56 4.29 7.03
CA SER A 241 -18.90 4.08 6.44
C SER A 241 -19.37 5.31 5.66
N LEU A 242 -18.47 5.89 4.86
CA LEU A 242 -18.77 7.09 4.07
C LEU A 242 -19.75 6.78 2.93
N ILE A 243 -20.85 7.52 2.88
CA ILE A 243 -21.78 7.54 1.76
C ILE A 243 -21.48 8.76 0.88
N GLY A 244 -21.12 8.53 -0.38
CA GLY A 244 -20.97 9.56 -1.41
C GLY A 244 -19.61 9.53 -2.11
N THR A 245 -19.41 10.47 -3.04
CA THR A 245 -18.34 10.38 -4.05
C THR A 245 -17.47 11.62 -4.10
N ARG A 246 -16.27 11.51 -4.70
CA ARG A 246 -15.37 12.66 -4.97
C ARG A 246 -14.93 13.39 -3.71
N ASN A 247 -14.71 12.67 -2.61
CA ASN A 247 -14.29 13.25 -1.35
C ASN A 247 -12.78 13.08 -1.12
N ILE A 248 -12.14 14.04 -0.46
CA ILE A 248 -10.79 13.93 0.09
C ILE A 248 -10.90 14.07 1.60
N ILE A 249 -10.66 12.99 2.33
CA ILE A 249 -10.78 12.91 3.79
C ILE A 249 -9.44 12.46 4.37
N ILE A 250 -8.84 13.30 5.21
CA ILE A 250 -7.53 13.05 5.82
C ILE A 250 -7.66 13.27 7.33
N GLY A 251 -7.57 12.19 8.10
CA GLY A 251 -7.71 12.21 9.56
C GLY A 251 -8.13 10.87 10.16
N ARG A 252 -7.83 10.67 11.45
CA ARG A 252 -8.29 9.48 12.18
C ARG A 252 -9.80 9.56 12.41
N GLU A 253 -10.53 8.53 12.00
CA GLU A 253 -12.00 8.39 12.10
C GLU A 253 -12.81 9.50 11.40
N LEU A 254 -12.14 10.42 10.70
CA LEU A 254 -12.77 11.56 10.08
C LEU A 254 -13.69 11.10 8.96
N GLY A 255 -14.88 11.70 8.87
CA GLY A 255 -15.86 11.32 7.85
C GLY A 255 -16.51 9.96 8.05
N SER A 256 -16.22 9.26 9.16
CA SER A 256 -16.89 8.00 9.49
C SER A 256 -18.40 8.22 9.70
N ASN A 257 -19.22 7.36 9.08
CA ASN A 257 -20.69 7.41 9.10
C ASN A 257 -21.27 8.75 8.60
N LYS A 258 -20.61 9.39 7.63
CA LYS A 258 -21.08 10.64 7.01
C LYS A 258 -21.64 10.41 5.61
N THR A 259 -22.52 11.32 5.21
CA THR A 259 -22.93 11.49 3.81
C THR A 259 -22.26 12.76 3.28
N LEU A 260 -21.21 12.60 2.47
CA LEU A 260 -20.44 13.70 1.90
C LEU A 260 -20.27 13.48 0.40
N ASP A 261 -20.31 14.54 -0.39
CA ASP A 261 -20.08 14.44 -1.83
C ASP A 261 -19.35 15.69 -2.30
N ASN A 262 -18.30 15.52 -3.11
CA ASN A 262 -17.46 16.62 -3.61
C ASN A 262 -16.87 17.50 -2.48
N THR A 263 -16.34 16.90 -1.40
CA THR A 263 -15.80 17.66 -0.26
C THR A 263 -14.32 17.39 0.05
N LEU A 264 -13.66 18.36 0.68
CA LEU A 264 -12.34 18.23 1.33
C LEU A 264 -12.50 18.33 2.83
N TRP A 265 -12.05 17.33 3.59
CA TRP A 265 -12.08 17.31 5.06
C TRP A 265 -10.69 16.94 5.58
N ILE A 266 -10.06 17.82 6.36
CA ILE A 266 -8.78 17.56 7.02
C ILE A 266 -8.88 17.92 8.50
N ASP A 267 -8.67 16.92 9.36
CA ASP A 267 -8.59 17.04 10.82
C ASP A 267 -7.86 15.83 11.41
N VAL A 268 -7.68 15.76 12.72
CA VAL A 268 -7.04 14.66 13.45
C VAL A 268 -8.05 13.75 14.17
N GLU A 269 -9.33 14.13 14.18
CA GLU A 269 -10.42 13.41 14.84
C GLU A 269 -11.76 13.61 14.12
N ASN A 270 -12.74 12.75 14.37
CA ASN A 270 -14.07 12.89 13.78
C ASN A 270 -14.81 14.10 14.37
N THR A 271 -15.26 15.02 13.50
CA THR A 271 -15.87 16.29 13.89
C THR A 271 -16.86 16.77 12.84
N GLU A 272 -17.84 17.60 13.22
CA GLU A 272 -18.73 18.29 12.25
C GLU A 272 -18.07 19.52 11.62
N ALA A 273 -16.94 19.98 12.19
CA ALA A 273 -16.27 21.21 11.79
C ALA A 273 -14.75 20.97 11.69
N PRO A 274 -14.29 20.28 10.63
CA PRO A 274 -12.88 19.93 10.48
C PRO A 274 -12.00 21.18 10.36
N LEU A 275 -10.75 21.12 10.80
CA LEU A 275 -9.80 22.24 10.73
C LEU A 275 -9.80 22.91 9.34
N ILE A 276 -9.79 22.09 8.30
CA ILE A 276 -9.95 22.51 6.90
C ILE A 276 -11.13 21.77 6.27
N HIS A 277 -12.06 22.54 5.71
CA HIS A 277 -13.23 22.06 4.98
C HIS A 277 -13.28 22.71 3.59
N GLY A 278 -13.53 21.95 2.53
CA GLY A 278 -13.79 22.48 1.19
C GLY A 278 -15.04 21.86 0.58
N ASP A 279 -15.72 22.66 -0.24
CA ASP A 279 -16.79 22.22 -1.13
C ASP A 279 -16.32 22.45 -2.57
N PHE A 280 -16.01 21.36 -3.28
CA PHE A 280 -15.51 21.41 -4.64
C PHE A 280 -16.58 21.84 -5.64
N ALA A 281 -17.86 21.56 -5.39
CA ALA A 281 -18.95 22.00 -6.24
C ALA A 281 -19.15 23.53 -6.15
N ALA A 282 -19.03 24.09 -4.95
CA ALA A 282 -19.12 25.53 -4.72
C ALA A 282 -17.80 26.29 -4.99
N ASN A 283 -16.71 25.59 -5.32
CA ASN A 283 -15.35 26.15 -5.40
C ASN A 283 -14.97 26.95 -4.15
N SER A 284 -15.27 26.41 -2.97
CA SER A 284 -15.08 27.11 -1.70
C SER A 284 -14.18 26.34 -0.73
N LEU A 285 -13.39 27.08 0.03
CA LEU A 285 -12.53 26.57 1.09
C LEU A 285 -12.83 27.35 2.38
N LYS A 286 -13.05 26.61 3.46
CA LYS A 286 -13.27 27.10 4.82
C LYS A 286 -12.18 26.56 5.73
N ILE A 287 -11.58 27.44 6.51
CA ILE A 287 -10.64 27.07 7.58
C ILE A 287 -11.33 27.40 8.90
N ASN A 288 -11.66 26.38 9.69
CA ASN A 288 -12.37 26.53 10.96
C ASN A 288 -11.42 26.95 12.10
N GLY A 289 -10.11 26.74 11.92
CA GLY A 289 -9.07 27.18 12.85
C GLY A 289 -8.54 28.61 12.61
N LYS A 290 -7.58 29.03 13.44
CA LYS A 290 -6.82 30.27 13.22
C LYS A 290 -5.68 30.00 12.23
N PHE A 291 -5.52 30.85 11.21
CA PHE A 291 -4.43 30.73 10.24
C PHE A 291 -3.03 30.93 10.84
N SER A 292 -2.89 31.85 11.81
CA SER A 292 -1.67 32.02 12.59
C SER A 292 -1.95 32.82 13.86
N THR A 293 -1.15 32.59 14.91
CA THR A 293 -1.08 33.46 16.10
C THR A 293 0.08 34.46 16.02
N THR A 294 0.98 34.33 15.02
CA THR A 294 2.25 35.08 14.96
C THR A 294 2.61 35.63 13.58
N ASN A 295 1.97 35.18 12.50
CA ASN A 295 2.31 35.54 11.12
C ASN A 295 1.11 36.10 10.34
N SER A 296 1.44 36.98 9.40
CA SER A 296 0.52 37.56 8.42
C SER A 296 -0.05 36.52 7.45
N VAL A 297 -1.35 36.58 7.17
CA VAL A 297 -2.05 35.70 6.23
C VAL A 297 -2.34 36.49 4.95
N GLY A 298 -1.76 36.05 3.84
CA GLY A 298 -2.04 36.64 2.53
C GLY A 298 -3.02 35.82 1.73
N VAL A 299 -3.99 36.47 1.11
CA VAL A 299 -4.83 35.86 0.07
C VAL A 299 -4.42 36.45 -1.28
N LYS A 300 -3.79 35.62 -2.13
CA LYS A 300 -3.15 36.01 -3.41
C LYS A 300 -2.01 37.04 -3.27
N ILE A 301 -1.30 37.03 -2.14
CA ILE A 301 -0.13 37.88 -1.88
C ILE A 301 1.06 36.99 -1.49
N GLN A 302 2.19 37.16 -2.17
CA GLN A 302 3.38 36.32 -2.00
C GLN A 302 4.19 36.66 -0.73
N THR A 303 4.07 37.88 -0.21
CA THR A 303 4.72 38.37 1.02
C THR A 303 3.76 39.26 1.82
N PRO A 304 2.90 38.67 2.67
CA PRO A 304 1.82 39.40 3.35
C PRO A 304 2.40 40.35 4.41
N MET A 305 2.06 41.65 4.35
CA MET A 305 2.62 42.66 5.27
C MET A 305 1.73 42.95 6.48
N SER A 306 0.58 42.27 6.61
CA SER A 306 -0.39 42.46 7.70
C SER A 306 -1.10 41.15 8.05
N THR A 307 -1.63 41.04 9.28
CA THR A 307 -2.29 39.82 9.80
C THR A 307 -3.32 39.23 8.84
N LEU A 308 -4.07 40.09 8.15
CA LEU A 308 -4.86 39.75 6.98
C LEU A 308 -4.54 40.75 5.87
N ASP A 309 -3.95 40.26 4.78
CA ASP A 309 -3.59 41.05 3.60
C ASP A 309 -4.33 40.48 2.37
N VAL A 310 -5.13 41.32 1.71
CA VAL A 310 -6.01 40.91 0.60
C VAL A 310 -5.76 41.80 -0.61
N ASN A 311 -5.30 41.20 -1.71
CA ASN A 311 -5.16 41.91 -2.98
C ASN A 311 -6.53 41.97 -3.69
N GLY A 312 -7.33 42.99 -3.36
CA GLY A 312 -8.70 43.18 -3.83
C GLY A 312 -9.53 44.03 -2.87
N SER A 313 -10.86 43.97 -2.96
CA SER A 313 -11.78 44.63 -2.01
C SER A 313 -12.19 43.67 -0.89
N MET A 314 -12.02 44.09 0.37
CA MET A 314 -12.68 43.43 1.51
C MET A 314 -14.14 43.93 1.60
N GLY A 315 -15.11 43.04 1.39
CA GLY A 315 -16.52 43.38 1.57
C GLY A 315 -16.86 43.49 3.05
N LEU A 316 -17.17 44.70 3.52
CA LEU A 316 -17.77 44.93 4.84
C LEU A 316 -19.29 44.82 4.72
N LYS A 317 -19.95 44.08 5.62
CA LYS A 317 -21.42 44.07 5.66
C LYS A 317 -21.92 45.49 5.98
N VAL A 318 -22.83 46.01 5.14
CA VAL A 318 -23.57 47.25 5.40
C VAL A 318 -24.88 46.86 6.06
N LYS A 319 -25.08 47.25 7.33
CA LYS A 319 -26.35 47.04 8.03
C LYS A 319 -27.17 48.32 7.90
N SER A 320 -28.29 48.25 7.18
CA SER A 320 -29.21 49.37 6.99
C SER A 320 -30.50 49.11 7.74
N GLY A 321 -30.88 50.00 8.67
CA GLY A 321 -32.10 49.84 9.45
C GLY A 321 -31.97 48.72 10.48
N LEU A 322 -31.97 49.09 11.75
CA LEU A 322 -32.00 48.13 12.85
C LEU A 322 -33.23 47.21 12.73
N GLU A 323 -33.02 45.90 12.81
CA GLU A 323 -34.08 44.98 13.20
C GLU A 323 -34.60 45.44 14.58
N SER A 324 -35.93 45.47 14.74
CA SER A 324 -36.56 45.94 15.98
C SER A 324 -35.96 45.22 17.21
N GLY A 325 -35.29 45.96 18.10
CA GLY A 325 -34.86 45.46 19.41
C GLY A 325 -33.35 45.34 19.65
N THR A 326 -32.47 45.70 18.71
CA THR A 326 -31.02 45.76 18.99
C THR A 326 -30.54 47.21 19.15
N THR A 327 -29.84 47.52 20.24
CA THR A 327 -29.20 48.85 20.50
C THR A 327 -27.69 48.78 20.33
N ASP A 328 -27.20 47.64 19.87
CA ASP A 328 -25.80 47.26 19.82
C ASP A 328 -25.41 47.06 18.35
N PRO A 329 -24.40 47.77 17.83
CA PRO A 329 -23.79 47.40 16.58
C PRO A 329 -23.08 46.03 16.72
N ASP A 330 -23.84 44.94 16.61
CA ASP A 330 -23.44 43.52 16.70
C ASP A 330 -21.97 43.33 16.32
N ASP A 331 -21.21 42.73 17.26
CA ASP A 331 -19.76 42.51 17.42
C ASP A 331 -18.87 42.38 16.16
N SER A 332 -19.48 42.26 14.99
CA SER A 332 -18.90 42.49 13.67
C SER A 332 -18.64 43.98 13.36
N ALA A 333 -17.38 44.35 13.12
CA ALA A 333 -17.03 45.65 12.54
C ALA A 333 -17.74 45.83 11.18
N GLY A 334 -18.44 46.96 10.98
CA GLY A 334 -19.25 47.20 9.79
C GLY A 334 -19.71 48.65 9.61
N ILE A 335 -20.36 48.92 8.48
CA ILE A 335 -20.99 50.21 8.17
C ILE A 335 -22.46 50.14 8.61
N TRP A 336 -22.86 51.04 9.49
CA TRP A 336 -24.22 51.12 10.04
C TRP A 336 -24.94 52.34 9.47
N ILE A 337 -26.05 52.12 8.77
CA ILE A 337 -26.84 53.18 8.13
C ILE A 337 -28.20 53.30 8.83
N TYR A 338 -28.43 54.45 9.44
CA TYR A 338 -29.66 54.78 10.16
C TYR A 338 -30.54 55.69 9.30
N THR A 339 -31.74 55.22 8.95
CA THR A 339 -32.70 55.93 8.09
C THR A 339 -33.93 56.44 8.83
N THR A 340 -34.15 55.97 10.06
CA THR A 340 -35.19 56.44 10.98
C THR A 340 -34.58 56.64 12.37
N ALA A 341 -34.99 57.68 13.10
CA ALA A 341 -34.48 57.90 14.46
C ALA A 341 -35.02 56.81 15.41
N PHE A 342 -34.13 56.05 16.05
CA PHE A 342 -34.49 54.99 16.99
C PHE A 342 -33.41 54.81 18.05
N GLY A 343 -33.77 55.04 19.32
CA GLY A 343 -32.96 54.74 20.52
C GLY A 343 -31.55 55.39 20.59
N PRO A 344 -30.90 55.38 21.76
CA PRO A 344 -29.47 55.64 21.83
C PRO A 344 -28.69 54.44 21.25
N ILE A 345 -27.69 54.73 20.43
CA ILE A 345 -26.72 53.75 19.94
C ILE A 345 -25.75 53.46 21.09
N THR A 346 -25.70 52.24 21.59
CA THR A 346 -24.81 51.87 22.70
C THR A 346 -23.58 51.17 22.15
N LEU A 347 -22.43 51.81 22.24
CA LEU A 347 -21.13 51.19 21.95
C LEU A 347 -20.69 50.31 23.14
N PRO A 348 -20.02 49.17 22.90
CA PRO A 348 -19.37 48.42 23.97
C PRO A 348 -18.22 49.23 24.59
N PRO A 349 -17.77 48.89 25.80
CA PRO A 349 -16.58 49.51 26.40
C PRO A 349 -15.38 49.42 25.44
N ALA A 350 -14.68 50.53 25.20
CA ALA A 350 -13.53 50.56 24.30
C ALA A 350 -12.47 49.49 24.68
N SER A 351 -12.27 49.29 25.98
CA SER A 351 -11.33 48.30 26.54
C SER A 351 -11.67 46.84 26.23
N SER A 352 -12.93 46.51 25.94
CA SER A 352 -13.30 45.15 25.54
C SER A 352 -13.10 44.89 24.05
N CYS A 353 -12.79 45.91 23.24
CA CYS A 353 -12.68 45.79 21.79
C CYS A 353 -11.62 46.71 21.14
N PRO A 354 -10.32 46.66 21.54
CA PRO A 354 -9.28 47.48 20.91
C PRO A 354 -9.20 47.29 19.39
N ASN A 355 -8.94 48.38 18.66
CA ASN A 355 -8.89 48.47 17.19
C ASN A 355 -10.22 48.21 16.46
N ARG A 356 -11.32 48.01 17.19
CA ARG A 356 -12.64 47.88 16.55
C ARG A 356 -13.02 49.21 15.92
N THR A 357 -13.54 49.14 14.71
CA THR A 357 -13.87 50.31 13.89
C THR A 357 -15.34 50.29 13.49
N TYR A 358 -16.04 51.41 13.66
CA TYR A 358 -17.42 51.60 13.20
C TYR A 358 -17.54 52.80 12.27
N THR A 359 -18.21 52.62 11.14
CA THR A 359 -18.70 53.74 10.32
C THR A 359 -20.18 53.88 10.55
N ILE A 360 -20.62 54.96 11.21
CA ILE A 360 -22.02 55.19 11.54
C ILE A 360 -22.53 56.33 10.67
N VAL A 361 -23.57 56.07 9.88
CA VAL A 361 -24.16 57.01 8.93
C VAL A 361 -25.57 57.38 9.41
N ASN A 362 -25.76 58.62 9.82
CA ASN A 362 -27.06 59.18 10.16
C ASN A 362 -27.72 59.78 8.91
N LYS A 363 -28.62 59.02 8.25
CA LYS A 363 -29.45 59.53 7.14
C LYS A 363 -30.81 60.07 7.61
N THR A 364 -31.02 60.18 8.91
CA THR A 364 -32.27 60.73 9.44
C THR A 364 -32.26 62.26 9.36
N THR A 365 -33.44 62.87 9.54
CA THR A 365 -33.59 64.33 9.62
C THR A 365 -33.23 64.90 11.00
N SER A 366 -32.87 64.05 11.96
CA SER A 366 -32.59 64.43 13.35
C SER A 366 -31.21 63.94 13.78
N SER A 367 -30.65 64.48 14.87
CA SER A 367 -29.45 63.89 15.46
C SER A 367 -29.76 62.53 16.09
N LEU A 368 -28.82 61.59 15.98
CA LEU A 368 -28.86 60.33 16.73
C LEU A 368 -28.07 60.49 18.02
N THR A 369 -28.55 59.87 19.09
CA THR A 369 -27.80 59.75 20.35
C THR A 369 -26.91 58.51 20.29
N ILE A 370 -25.69 58.59 20.81
CA ILE A 370 -24.72 57.50 20.86
C ILE A 370 -23.94 57.52 22.17
N SER A 371 -23.40 56.37 22.60
CA SER A 371 -22.34 56.30 23.62
C SER A 371 -21.24 57.31 23.34
N GLU A 372 -20.57 57.74 24.41
CA GLU A 372 -19.52 58.73 24.30
C GLU A 372 -18.37 58.29 23.38
N PHE A 373 -17.92 59.24 22.56
CA PHE A 373 -16.69 59.14 21.79
C PHE A 373 -15.99 60.50 21.77
N GLN A 374 -14.69 60.53 21.53
CA GLN A 374 -13.93 61.75 21.37
C GLN A 374 -13.86 62.14 19.89
N ASN A 375 -14.14 63.39 19.56
CA ASN A 375 -13.95 63.88 18.19
C ASN A 375 -12.47 64.14 17.87
N MET A 376 -12.19 64.62 16.65
CA MET A 376 -10.82 64.97 16.19
C MET A 376 -10.10 66.04 17.06
N LEU A 377 -10.81 66.71 17.96
CA LEU A 377 -10.27 67.70 18.89
C LEU A 377 -10.18 67.16 20.34
N ASN A 378 -10.36 65.85 20.54
CA ASN A 378 -10.40 65.17 21.84
C ASN A 378 -11.50 65.69 22.79
N THR A 379 -12.61 66.18 22.22
CA THR A 379 -13.77 66.58 23.01
C THR A 379 -14.84 65.50 22.97
N THR A 380 -15.45 65.20 24.12
CA THR A 380 -16.50 64.21 24.24
C THR A 380 -17.74 64.60 23.44
N GLN A 381 -18.23 63.67 22.64
CA GLN A 381 -19.44 63.75 21.85
C GLN A 381 -20.37 62.60 22.21
N THR A 382 -21.68 62.86 22.20
CA THR A 382 -22.74 61.86 22.46
C THR A 382 -23.81 61.88 21.38
N THR A 383 -23.57 62.60 20.29
CA THR A 383 -24.53 62.74 19.19
C THR A 383 -23.86 62.64 17.84
N ILE A 384 -24.61 62.16 16.86
CA ILE A 384 -24.25 62.19 15.44
C ILE A 384 -25.28 63.06 14.74
N THR A 385 -24.85 64.17 14.17
CA THR A 385 -25.74 65.16 13.55
C THR A 385 -26.49 64.58 12.34
N SER A 386 -27.69 65.10 12.07
CA SER A 386 -28.52 64.68 10.94
C SER A 386 -27.76 64.76 9.62
N SER A 387 -27.96 63.78 8.73
CA SER A 387 -27.35 63.73 7.39
C SER A 387 -25.81 63.74 7.39
N THR A 388 -25.19 63.18 8.43
CA THR A 388 -23.73 63.04 8.52
C THR A 388 -23.31 61.60 8.79
N SER A 389 -22.00 61.36 8.79
CA SER A 389 -21.41 60.10 9.23
C SER A 389 -20.25 60.37 10.16
N VAL A 390 -20.00 59.45 11.08
CA VAL A 390 -18.80 59.42 11.90
C VAL A 390 -18.06 58.12 11.66
N TRP A 391 -16.74 58.21 11.55
CA TRP A 391 -15.87 57.04 11.59
C TRP A 391 -15.13 57.03 12.92
N ILE A 392 -15.41 56.02 13.76
CA ILE A 392 -14.77 55.88 15.08
C ILE A 392 -13.98 54.57 15.20
N VAL A 393 -12.90 54.61 15.97
CA VAL A 393 -12.08 53.45 16.33
C VAL A 393 -11.90 53.39 17.84
N SER A 394 -11.96 52.19 18.42
CA SER A 394 -11.54 51.97 19.80
C SER A 394 -10.01 51.90 19.87
N ASP A 395 -9.38 52.73 20.71
CA ASP A 395 -7.95 52.64 21.03
C ASP A 395 -7.65 51.71 22.23
N GLY A 396 -8.70 51.07 22.78
CA GLY A 396 -8.62 50.25 23.99
C GLY A 396 -8.86 51.02 25.30
N LEU A 397 -9.02 52.33 25.27
CA LEU A 397 -9.37 53.19 26.41
C LEU A 397 -10.65 53.99 26.13
N VAL A 398 -10.75 54.60 24.96
CA VAL A 398 -11.90 55.41 24.51
C VAL A 398 -12.25 55.10 23.06
N TRP A 399 -13.44 55.53 22.63
CA TRP A 399 -13.80 55.61 21.22
C TRP A 399 -13.30 56.92 20.64
N GLN A 400 -12.51 56.88 19.57
CA GLN A 400 -11.90 58.04 18.94
C GLN A 400 -12.43 58.20 17.51
N GLN A 401 -12.88 59.39 17.15
CA GLN A 401 -13.18 59.73 15.76
C GLN A 401 -11.89 59.82 14.95
N ILE A 402 -11.92 59.23 13.76
CA ILE A 402 -10.82 59.22 12.79
C ILE A 402 -11.21 59.84 11.44
N LYS A 403 -12.50 60.09 11.19
CA LYS A 403 -12.99 60.83 10.03
C LYS A 403 -14.36 61.45 10.26
#